data_AF-A0A7D5RZL0-F1
#
_entry.id   AF-A0A7D5RZL0-F1
#
_cell.length_a   1.000
_cell.length_b   1.000
_cell.length_c   1.000
_cell.angle_alpha   90.00
_cell.angle_beta   90.00
_cell.angle_gamma   90.00
#
_symmetry.space_group_name_H-M   'P 1'
#
loop_
_entity.id
_entity.type
_entity.pdbx_description
1 polymer ?
#
loop_
_entity_poly.entity_id
_entity_poly.type
_entity_poly.pdbx_seq_one_letter_code
_entity_poly.pdbx_strand_id
1 'polypeptide(L)'
;MSETTLKIAMTSLVKVLRELLANMEEEQHAILSQEAAVFQQIMNTRNSLISLMHENQKVMTQEIESLKSLSQIECSEEENEKEDLINLALYSGEEDVEILTLRDQVLALMEKMEKQNMTNNLLLGNKANEGDSEKKYSHQYKPTKRRFPKKILCSRKSKLSRPSFLLKNHKISTN
;
A
#
# COMPACT_ATOMS: atom_id res chain seq x y z
N MET A 1 -8.60 26.10 -0.97
CA MET A 1 -8.87 25.67 0.43
C MET A 1 -8.48 24.21 0.66
N SER A 2 -8.58 23.30 -0.32
CA SER A 2 -8.18 21.88 -0.20
C SER A 2 -6.66 21.65 -0.08
N GLU A 3 -5.87 22.40 -0.82
CA GLU A 3 -4.40 22.22 -0.92
C GLU A 3 -3.69 22.39 0.43
N THR A 4 -4.11 23.36 1.24
CA THR A 4 -3.61 23.57 2.61
C THR A 4 -3.98 22.42 3.54
N THR A 5 -5.18 21.85 3.39
CA THR A 5 -5.66 20.73 4.22
C THR A 5 -4.92 19.45 3.87
N LEU A 6 -4.70 19.18 2.59
CA LEU A 6 -3.93 18.03 2.13
C LEU A 6 -2.49 18.08 2.66
N LYS A 7 -1.82 19.24 2.57
CA LYS A 7 -0.47 19.43 3.12
C LYS A 7 -0.41 19.14 4.62
N ILE A 8 -1.38 19.64 5.39
CA ILE A 8 -1.47 19.40 6.84
C ILE A 8 -1.68 17.91 7.12
N ALA A 9 -2.60 17.26 6.41
CA ALA A 9 -2.90 15.84 6.55
C ALA A 9 -1.67 14.97 6.22
N MET A 10 -1.01 15.21 5.09
CA MET A 10 0.19 14.47 4.67
C MET A 10 1.36 14.71 5.62
N THR A 11 1.57 15.93 6.08
CA THR A 11 2.62 16.24 7.09
C THR A 11 2.37 15.49 8.38
N SER A 12 1.11 15.46 8.83
CA SER A 12 0.71 14.74 10.06
C SER A 12 0.86 13.23 9.88
N LEU A 13 0.47 12.71 8.73
CA LEU A 13 0.66 11.30 8.37
C LEU A 13 2.14 10.92 8.37
N VAL A 14 3.02 11.73 7.76
CA VAL A 14 4.48 11.50 7.77
C VAL A 14 5.02 11.42 9.19
N LYS A 15 4.57 12.31 10.10
CA LYS A 15 4.99 12.27 11.52
C LYS A 15 4.58 10.95 12.17
N VAL A 16 3.31 10.57 12.04
CA VAL A 16 2.81 9.32 12.63
C VAL A 16 3.51 8.09 12.03
N LEU A 17 3.75 8.04 10.73
CA LEU A 17 4.46 6.94 10.08
C LEU A 17 5.91 6.81 10.58
N ARG A 18 6.60 7.93 10.84
CA ARG A 18 7.95 7.90 11.44
C ARG A 18 7.91 7.37 12.87
N GLU A 19 6.95 7.79 13.68
CA GLU A 19 6.77 7.27 15.05
C GLU A 19 6.42 5.78 15.04
N LEU A 20 5.58 5.34 14.09
CA LEU A 20 5.21 3.94 13.96
C LEU A 20 6.40 3.08 13.50
N LEU A 21 7.22 3.58 12.58
CA LEU A 21 8.46 2.91 12.18
C LEU A 21 9.43 2.78 13.36
N ALA A 22 9.65 3.86 14.13
CA ALA A 22 10.48 3.81 15.33
C ALA A 22 9.95 2.80 16.36
N ASN A 23 8.63 2.77 16.59
CA ASN A 23 7.97 1.77 17.45
C ASN A 23 8.20 0.32 16.95
N MET A 24 8.30 0.11 15.64
CA MET A 24 8.59 -1.21 15.05
C MET A 24 10.08 -1.58 15.13
N GLU A 25 10.99 -0.60 15.07
CA GLU A 25 12.42 -0.82 15.31
C GLU A 25 12.68 -1.13 16.79
N GLU A 26 12.00 -0.44 17.72
CA GLU A 26 12.01 -0.76 19.15
C GLU A 26 11.46 -2.16 19.43
N GLU A 27 10.39 -2.58 18.73
CA GLU A 27 9.88 -3.94 18.81
C GLU A 27 10.96 -4.96 18.44
N GLN A 28 11.68 -4.71 17.35
CA GLN A 28 12.77 -5.58 16.91
C GLN A 28 13.83 -5.73 18.00
N HIS A 29 14.23 -4.61 18.62
CA HIS A 29 15.21 -4.61 19.70
C HIS A 29 14.69 -5.37 20.93
N ALA A 30 13.45 -5.12 21.36
CA ALA A 30 12.84 -5.82 22.49
C ALA A 30 12.73 -7.33 22.24
N ILE A 31 12.43 -7.73 20.99
CA ILE A 31 12.47 -9.14 20.58
C ILE A 31 13.89 -9.69 20.74
N LEU A 32 14.91 -9.06 20.17
CA LEU A 32 16.29 -9.56 20.22
C LEU A 32 16.83 -9.66 21.66
N SER A 33 16.53 -8.66 22.49
CA SER A 33 16.96 -8.58 23.90
C SER A 33 16.09 -9.39 24.87
N GLN A 34 15.01 -10.01 24.38
CA GLN A 34 14.08 -10.83 25.17
C GLN A 34 13.35 -10.05 26.29
N GLU A 35 13.15 -8.75 26.09
CA GLU A 35 12.54 -7.86 27.08
C GLU A 35 11.02 -7.88 26.97
N ALA A 36 10.37 -8.90 27.53
CA ALA A 36 8.92 -9.09 27.41
C ALA A 36 8.09 -7.91 27.93
N ALA A 37 8.53 -7.25 29.00
CA ALA A 37 7.83 -6.09 29.56
C ALA A 37 7.85 -4.88 28.59
N VAL A 38 9.01 -4.62 27.97
CA VAL A 38 9.19 -3.55 26.98
C VAL A 38 8.37 -3.86 25.73
N PHE A 39 8.38 -5.11 25.27
CA PHE A 39 7.54 -5.57 24.15
C PHE A 39 6.04 -5.28 24.39
N GLN A 40 5.52 -5.55 25.59
CA GLN A 40 4.12 -5.26 25.92
C GLN A 40 3.81 -3.76 25.90
N GLN A 41 4.72 -2.92 26.40
CA GLN A 41 4.57 -1.46 26.33
C GLN A 41 4.53 -0.97 24.87
N ILE A 42 5.43 -1.46 24.03
CA ILE A 42 5.50 -1.15 22.60
C ILE A 42 4.18 -1.50 21.90
N MET A 43 3.61 -2.68 22.18
CA MET A 43 2.32 -3.11 21.61
C MET A 43 1.15 -2.24 22.05
N ASN A 44 1.15 -1.78 23.31
CA ASN A 44 0.10 -0.89 23.81
C ASN A 44 0.13 0.47 23.10
N THR A 45 1.32 1.06 22.91
CA THR A 45 1.50 2.32 22.19
C THR A 45 1.19 2.21 20.70
N ARG A 46 1.44 1.04 20.10
CA ARG A 46 1.21 0.81 18.68
C ARG A 46 -0.23 1.03 18.25
N ASN A 47 -1.20 0.62 19.07
CA ASN A 47 -2.61 0.73 18.71
C ASN A 47 -3.06 2.19 18.54
N SER A 48 -2.62 3.11 19.42
CA SER A 48 -2.92 4.53 19.27
C SER A 48 -2.28 5.13 18.01
N LEU A 49 -1.05 4.72 17.69
CA LEU A 49 -0.37 5.18 16.46
C LEU A 49 -1.08 4.68 15.20
N ILE A 50 -1.54 3.42 15.18
CA ILE A 50 -2.33 2.86 14.07
C ILE A 50 -3.65 3.63 13.89
N SER A 51 -4.35 3.94 14.97
CA SER A 51 -5.57 4.74 14.91
C SER A 51 -5.32 6.12 14.30
N LEU A 52 -4.30 6.85 14.79
CA LEU A 52 -3.92 8.15 14.26
C LEU A 52 -3.48 8.08 12.79
N MET A 53 -2.77 7.01 12.40
CA MET A 53 -2.37 6.79 11.02
C MET A 53 -3.60 6.67 10.11
N HIS A 54 -4.59 5.84 10.51
CA HIS A 54 -5.82 5.67 9.73
C HIS A 54 -6.65 6.94 9.62
N GLU A 55 -6.73 7.74 10.68
CA GLU A 55 -7.43 9.03 10.65
C GLU A 55 -6.79 10.00 9.65
N ASN A 56 -5.46 10.17 9.72
CA ASN A 56 -4.74 11.06 8.81
C ASN A 56 -4.77 10.54 7.36
N GLN A 57 -4.66 9.23 7.16
CA GLN A 57 -4.77 8.59 5.86
C GLN A 57 -6.15 8.83 5.25
N LYS A 58 -7.23 8.69 6.03
CA LYS A 58 -8.59 8.96 5.57
C LYS A 58 -8.76 10.40 5.10
N VAL A 59 -8.28 11.38 5.87
CA VAL A 59 -8.34 12.79 5.48
C VAL A 59 -7.55 13.03 4.20
N MET A 60 -6.33 12.50 4.12
CA MET A 60 -5.51 12.60 2.90
C MET A 60 -6.24 12.02 1.69
N THR A 61 -6.80 10.81 1.77
CA THR A 61 -7.53 10.19 0.66
C THR A 61 -8.73 11.03 0.21
N GLN A 62 -9.49 11.61 1.15
CA GLN A 62 -10.63 12.48 0.83
C GLN A 62 -10.21 13.76 0.09
N GLU A 63 -9.08 14.35 0.49
CA GLU A 63 -8.55 15.54 -0.17
C GLU A 63 -7.98 15.21 -1.55
N ILE A 64 -7.31 14.05 -1.72
CA ILE A 64 -6.84 13.58 -3.03
C ILE A 64 -8.04 13.31 -3.97
N GLU A 65 -9.10 12.66 -3.48
CA GLU A 65 -10.33 12.44 -4.23
C GLU A 65 -10.98 13.77 -4.66
N SER A 66 -10.95 14.77 -3.77
CA SER A 66 -11.42 16.12 -4.08
C SER A 66 -10.58 16.77 -5.19
N LEU A 67 -9.24 16.65 -5.15
CA LEU A 67 -8.37 17.13 -6.23
C LEU A 67 -8.61 16.40 -7.55
N LYS A 68 -8.75 15.07 -7.50
CA LYS A 68 -9.05 14.23 -8.66
C LYS A 68 -10.34 14.70 -9.34
N SER A 69 -11.41 14.94 -8.58
CA SER A 69 -12.69 15.45 -9.09
C SER A 69 -12.59 16.82 -9.79
N LEU A 70 -11.64 17.66 -9.37
CA LEU A 70 -11.42 19.00 -9.95
C LEU A 70 -10.52 18.95 -11.19
N SER A 71 -9.62 17.98 -11.28
CA SER A 71 -8.60 17.90 -12.33
C SER A 71 -9.14 17.53 -13.72
N GLN A 72 -10.39 17.08 -13.84
CA GLN A 72 -11.00 16.55 -15.09
C GLN A 72 -10.19 15.41 -15.75
N ILE A 73 -9.27 14.78 -15.01
CA ILE A 73 -8.46 13.67 -15.50
C ILE A 73 -9.27 12.38 -15.35
N GLU A 74 -9.51 11.70 -16.48
CA GLU A 74 -10.09 10.36 -16.51
C GLU A 74 -9.06 9.34 -15.99
N CYS A 75 -8.96 9.22 -14.68
CA CYS A 75 -8.25 8.14 -14.01
C CYS A 75 -9.22 6.99 -13.73
N SER A 76 -8.70 5.76 -13.77
CA SER A 76 -9.53 4.55 -13.73
C SER A 76 -10.26 4.39 -12.39
N GLU A 77 -11.52 3.92 -12.41
CA GLU A 77 -12.37 3.79 -11.21
C GLU A 77 -11.89 2.74 -10.19
N GLU A 78 -10.87 1.94 -10.52
CA GLU A 78 -10.37 0.84 -9.68
C GLU A 78 -9.06 1.18 -8.93
N GLU A 79 -8.65 2.45 -8.90
CA GLU A 79 -7.40 2.85 -8.27
C GLU A 79 -7.43 2.65 -6.74
N ASN A 80 -6.37 2.02 -6.23
CA ASN A 80 -6.13 1.82 -4.81
C ASN A 80 -5.51 3.09 -4.21
N GLU A 81 -5.64 3.33 -2.90
CA GLU A 81 -5.12 4.53 -2.20
C GLU A 81 -3.62 4.79 -2.49
N LYS A 82 -2.83 3.73 -2.66
CA LYS A 82 -1.41 3.83 -3.04
C LYS A 82 -1.21 4.38 -4.45
N GLU A 83 -2.09 4.00 -5.38
CA GLU A 83 -2.06 4.44 -6.78
C GLU A 83 -2.47 5.92 -6.88
N ASP A 84 -3.49 6.32 -6.13
CA ASP A 84 -3.91 7.73 -6.03
C ASP A 84 -2.76 8.62 -5.51
N LEU A 85 -1.99 8.12 -4.54
CA LEU A 85 -0.77 8.79 -4.06
C LEU A 85 0.29 8.90 -5.16
N ILE A 86 0.58 7.83 -5.90
CA ILE A 86 1.56 7.84 -7.00
C ILE A 86 1.17 8.88 -8.06
N ASN A 87 -0.12 8.91 -8.40
CA ASN A 87 -0.70 9.78 -9.42
C ASN A 87 -0.96 11.22 -8.93
N LEU A 88 -0.58 11.57 -7.70
CA LEU A 88 -0.87 12.88 -7.11
C LEU A 88 -0.32 14.06 -7.93
N ALA A 89 0.79 13.87 -8.65
CA ALA A 89 1.33 14.88 -9.56
C ALA A 89 0.38 15.25 -10.70
N LEU A 90 -0.46 14.30 -11.14
CA LEU A 90 -1.47 14.54 -12.17
C LEU A 90 -2.56 15.48 -11.64
N TYR A 91 -2.93 15.36 -10.36
CA TYR A 91 -4.06 16.10 -9.78
C TYR A 91 -3.67 17.45 -9.17
N SER A 92 -2.49 17.52 -8.55
CA SER A 92 -1.98 18.73 -7.87
C SER A 92 -1.13 19.63 -8.77
N GLY A 93 -0.70 19.12 -9.92
CA GLY A 93 0.27 19.78 -10.80
C GLY A 93 1.70 19.55 -10.35
N GLU A 94 2.63 19.54 -11.31
CA GLU A 94 4.05 19.25 -11.04
C GLU A 94 4.77 20.36 -10.24
N GLU A 95 4.13 21.53 -10.11
CA GLU A 95 4.72 22.70 -9.45
C GLU A 95 4.55 22.71 -7.92
N ASP A 96 3.65 21.90 -7.34
CA ASP A 96 3.53 21.78 -5.88
C ASP A 96 4.56 20.80 -5.30
N VAL A 97 5.82 21.23 -5.37
CA VAL A 97 7.00 20.48 -4.92
C VAL A 97 6.85 19.98 -3.48
N GLU A 98 6.16 20.73 -2.61
CA GLU A 98 5.98 20.36 -1.22
C GLU A 98 5.06 19.14 -1.07
N ILE A 99 3.91 19.13 -1.76
CA ILE A 99 3.00 17.97 -1.77
C ILE A 99 3.68 16.75 -2.37
N LEU A 100 4.42 16.92 -3.47
CA LEU A 100 5.13 15.82 -4.11
C LEU A 100 6.25 15.27 -3.23
N THR A 101 6.95 16.13 -2.50
CA THR A 101 7.95 15.73 -1.51
C THR A 101 7.31 14.94 -0.36
N LEU A 102 6.15 15.39 0.14
CA LEU A 102 5.41 14.68 1.18
C LEU A 102 4.91 13.32 0.68
N ARG A 103 4.42 13.23 -0.57
CA ARG A 103 4.04 11.97 -1.21
C ARG A 103 5.20 10.99 -1.20
N ASP A 104 6.37 11.43 -1.65
CA ASP A 104 7.55 10.57 -1.74
C ASP A 104 7.98 10.07 -0.35
N GLN A 105 7.88 10.93 0.67
CA GLN A 105 8.13 10.53 2.06
C GLN A 105 7.13 9.49 2.57
N VAL A 106 5.83 9.65 2.30
CA VAL A 106 4.79 8.68 2.67
C VAL A 106 5.07 7.33 2.01
N LEU A 107 5.31 7.31 0.68
CA LEU A 107 5.58 6.09 -0.06
C LEU A 107 6.84 5.37 0.45
N ALA A 108 7.93 6.12 0.69
CA ALA A 108 9.16 5.57 1.23
C ALA A 108 8.99 5.01 2.65
N LEU A 109 8.20 5.67 3.50
CA LEU A 109 7.91 5.19 4.86
C LEU A 109 7.07 3.92 4.84
N MET A 110 6.04 3.85 3.99
CA MET A 110 5.23 2.64 3.83
C MET A 110 6.08 1.43 3.42
N GLU A 111 7.00 1.61 2.47
CA GLU A 111 7.91 0.54 2.04
C GLU A 111 8.87 0.12 3.17
N LYS A 112 9.43 1.08 3.92
CA LYS A 112 10.30 0.78 5.07
C LYS A 112 9.54 0.01 6.15
N MET A 113 8.32 0.42 6.46
CA MET A 113 7.49 -0.26 7.45
C MET A 113 7.11 -1.67 7.00
N GLU A 114 6.83 -1.89 5.71
CA GLU A 114 6.59 -3.24 5.17
C GLU A 114 7.81 -4.15 5.38
N LYS A 115 9.01 -3.65 5.08
CA LYS A 115 10.28 -4.36 5.32
C LYS A 115 10.53 -4.63 6.81
N GLN A 116 10.28 -3.65 7.66
CA GLN A 116 10.44 -3.78 9.10
C GLN A 116 9.46 -4.81 9.68
N ASN A 117 8.20 -4.78 9.23
CA ASN A 117 7.19 -5.76 9.63
C ASN A 117 7.57 -7.17 9.22
N MET A 118 8.07 -7.36 7.99
CA MET A 118 8.59 -8.67 7.56
C MET A 118 9.72 -9.15 8.46
N THR A 119 10.66 -8.26 8.81
CA THR A 119 11.79 -8.57 9.69
C THR A 119 11.31 -8.99 11.08
N ASN A 120 10.41 -8.23 11.71
CA ASN A 120 9.86 -8.56 13.03
C ASN A 120 9.10 -9.89 13.01
N ASN A 121 8.31 -10.15 11.96
CA ASN A 121 7.59 -11.42 11.80
C ASN A 121 8.53 -12.62 11.66
N LEU A 122 9.65 -12.47 10.94
CA LEU A 122 10.67 -13.51 10.84
C LEU A 122 11.32 -13.81 12.21
N LEU A 123 11.63 -12.78 13.00
CA LEU A 123 12.19 -12.96 14.34
C LEU A 123 11.21 -13.68 15.28
N LEU A 124 9.93 -13.31 15.25
CA LEU A 124 8.89 -14.00 16.02
C LEU A 124 8.69 -15.45 15.57
N GLY A 125 8.74 -15.71 14.25
CA GLY A 125 8.63 -17.05 13.68
C GLY A 125 9.82 -17.96 13.99
N ASN A 126 11.03 -17.42 14.02
CA ASN A 126 12.23 -18.17 14.41
C ASN A 126 12.24 -18.51 15.90
N LYS A 127 11.75 -17.61 16.76
CA LYS A 127 11.60 -17.88 18.20
C LYS A 127 10.58 -18.96 18.53
N ALA A 128 9.55 -19.13 17.71
CA ALA A 128 8.62 -20.25 17.86
C ALA A 128 9.28 -21.61 17.56
N ASN A 129 10.30 -21.65 16.70
CA ASN A 129 11.03 -22.88 16.38
C ASN A 129 12.19 -23.16 17.34
N GLU A 130 12.79 -22.14 17.98
CA GLU A 130 13.84 -22.35 18.99
C GLU A 130 13.28 -22.84 20.34
N GLY A 131 12.00 -22.60 20.62
CA GLY A 131 11.31 -23.13 21.81
C GLY A 131 10.95 -24.63 21.75
N ASP A 132 11.06 -25.27 20.58
CA ASP A 132 10.56 -26.64 20.32
C ASP A 132 11.67 -27.65 19.93
N SER A 133 12.91 -27.42 20.39
CA SER A 133 13.94 -28.47 20.37
C SER A 133 13.69 -29.58 21.41
N GLU A 134 12.63 -29.48 22.21
CA GLU A 134 12.12 -30.57 23.04
C GLU A 134 10.58 -30.54 23.13
N LYS A 135 9.88 -31.00 22.09
CA LYS A 135 8.85 -32.06 22.17
C LYS A 135 7.96 -32.06 20.94
N LYS A 136 7.82 -33.26 20.38
CA LYS A 136 6.77 -33.62 19.43
C LYS A 136 5.39 -33.20 19.99
N TYR A 137 4.59 -32.50 19.19
CA TYR A 137 3.21 -32.82 18.80
C TYR A 137 2.38 -31.56 18.48
N SER A 138 2.06 -31.40 17.20
CA SER A 138 0.75 -31.00 16.66
C SER A 138 -0.06 -29.97 17.47
N HIS A 139 0.15 -28.68 17.19
CA HIS A 139 -0.97 -27.77 16.98
C HIS A 139 -0.61 -26.73 15.91
N GLN A 140 -1.21 -26.91 14.73
CA GLN A 140 -1.11 -25.97 13.61
C GLN A 140 -1.66 -24.61 14.03
N TYR A 141 -0.77 -23.64 14.25
CA TYR A 141 -1.15 -22.23 14.15
C TYR A 141 -1.49 -21.96 12.68
N LYS A 142 -2.77 -21.74 12.38
CA LYS A 142 -3.21 -21.41 11.03
C LYS A 142 -2.94 -19.93 10.78
N PRO A 143 -2.08 -19.57 9.81
CA PRO A 143 -1.94 -18.18 9.39
C PRO A 143 -3.30 -17.70 8.88
N THR A 144 -3.76 -16.54 9.35
CA THR A 144 -4.94 -15.88 8.83
C THR A 144 -4.67 -15.52 7.37
N LYS A 145 -5.04 -16.42 6.45
CA LYS A 145 -5.02 -16.14 5.02
C LYS A 145 -6.02 -15.01 4.78
N ARG A 146 -5.52 -13.78 4.60
CA ARG A 146 -6.33 -12.73 3.96
C ARG A 146 -6.75 -13.29 2.60
N ARG A 147 -8.06 -13.50 2.45
CA ARG A 147 -8.68 -13.92 1.21
C ARG A 147 -8.51 -12.77 0.22
N PHE A 148 -7.52 -12.86 -0.67
CA PHE A 148 -7.61 -12.15 -1.93
C PHE A 148 -8.80 -12.74 -2.70
N PRO A 149 -9.72 -11.92 -3.24
CA PRO A 149 -10.79 -12.43 -4.07
C PRO A 149 -10.17 -13.13 -5.28
N LYS A 150 -10.53 -14.41 -5.46
CA LYS A 150 -10.18 -15.18 -6.64
C LYS A 150 -10.76 -14.45 -7.85
N LYS A 151 -9.90 -14.05 -8.79
CA LYS A 151 -10.32 -13.63 -10.12
C LYS A 151 -11.25 -14.70 -10.69
N ILE A 152 -12.49 -14.31 -10.98
CA ILE A 152 -13.43 -15.11 -11.75
C ILE A 152 -12.82 -15.25 -13.14
N LEU A 153 -12.44 -16.48 -13.49
CA LEU A 153 -12.22 -16.90 -14.87
C LEU A 153 -13.55 -16.75 -15.60
N CYS A 154 -13.78 -15.59 -16.21
CA CYS A 154 -14.87 -15.41 -17.15
C CYS A 154 -14.39 -15.97 -18.50
N SER A 155 -14.88 -17.17 -18.79
CA SER A 155 -14.73 -17.86 -20.07
C SER A 155 -15.47 -17.10 -21.18
N ARG A 156 -14.80 -16.14 -21.83
CA ARG A 156 -15.30 -15.63 -23.11
C ARG A 156 -14.99 -16.64 -24.21
N LYS A 157 -15.98 -17.51 -24.48
CA LYS A 157 -16.15 -18.11 -25.81
C LYS A 157 -16.45 -16.99 -26.81
N SER A 158 -15.42 -16.42 -27.45
CA SER A 158 -15.62 -15.61 -28.65
C SER A 158 -15.62 -16.52 -29.87
N LYS A 159 -16.82 -16.76 -30.41
CA LYS A 159 -17.00 -17.29 -31.76
C LYS A 159 -16.39 -16.28 -32.73
N LEU A 160 -15.24 -16.62 -33.32
CA LEU A 160 -14.68 -15.93 -34.49
C LEU A 160 -15.58 -16.22 -35.69
N SER A 161 -16.59 -15.37 -35.86
CA SER A 161 -17.23 -15.12 -37.15
C SER A 161 -16.23 -14.36 -38.01
N ARG A 162 -15.73 -14.99 -39.08
CA ARG A 162 -14.90 -14.35 -40.11
C ARG A 162 -15.77 -13.38 -40.93
N PRO A 163 -15.39 -12.10 -41.07
CA PRO A 163 -15.76 -11.33 -42.24
C PRO A 163 -14.68 -11.52 -43.31
N SER A 164 -15.07 -12.15 -44.41
CA SER A 164 -14.30 -12.20 -45.66
C SER A 164 -14.19 -10.80 -46.26
N PHE A 165 -13.02 -10.16 -46.11
CA PHE A 165 -12.69 -8.99 -46.92
C PHE A 165 -12.00 -9.42 -48.21
N LEU A 166 -12.75 -9.27 -49.30
CA LEU A 166 -12.28 -9.32 -50.68
C LEU A 166 -11.20 -8.25 -50.90
N LEU A 167 -9.95 -8.66 -51.09
CA LEU A 167 -8.94 -7.85 -51.73
C LEU A 167 -9.22 -7.85 -53.25
N LYS A 168 -9.74 -6.75 -53.78
CA LYS A 168 -9.68 -6.45 -55.22
C LYS A 168 -8.48 -5.55 -55.48
N ASN A 169 -7.56 -6.11 -56.28
CA ASN A 169 -6.34 -5.48 -56.75
C ASN A 169 -6.62 -4.21 -57.56
N HIS A 170 -6.04 -3.08 -57.14
CA HIS A 170 -5.78 -1.97 -58.05
C HIS A 170 -4.49 -2.27 -58.82
N LYS A 171 -4.62 -2.57 -60.11
CA LYS A 171 -3.52 -2.41 -61.07
C LYS A 171 -3.40 -0.93 -61.39
N ILE A 172 -2.30 -0.33 -60.98
CA ILE A 172 -1.75 0.88 -61.58
C ILE A 172 -0.67 0.38 -62.54
N SER A 173 -0.83 0.67 -63.84
CA SER A 173 0.27 0.61 -64.80
C SER A 173 0.11 1.76 -65.77
N THR A 174 1.14 2.59 -65.74
CA THR A 174 1.43 3.78 -66.54
C THR A 174 1.85 3.41 -67.96
N ASN A 175 1.20 4.04 -68.95
CA ASN A 175 1.72 4.77 -70.13
C ASN A 175 0.72 4.69 -71.28
#